data_AF-L0KLT0-F1
#
_entry.id   AF-L0KLT0-F1
#
_cell.length_a   1.000
_cell.length_b   1.000
_cell.length_c   1.000
_cell.angle_alpha   90.00
_cell.angle_beta   90.00
_cell.angle_gamma   90.00
#
_symmetry.space_group_name_H-M   'P 1'
#
loop_
_entity.id
_entity.type
_entity.pdbx_description
1 polymer ?
#
loop_
_entity_poly.entity_id
_entity_poly.type
_entity_poly.pdbx_seq_one_letter_code
_entity_poly.pdbx_strand_id
1 'polypeptide(L)'
;MPTLFDMLAQAQNGNGMQALAQQYGLSLQQTQAAVAALLPAFSQGLQRNTADPYGLGAFMTAMASGQHAKYFEDATRAFSPQGVDEGNGILGHLFGSKDLSRAVASQAAQASGVSQQILQQMLPAIASMVMGGLFKQTTNQMQAAAGLGGGGNNPLGEIIEQMMRQGGTPAPQQRQAPPPQNPMDNPLGKVLQDMFGGGSPQPQSQPQPAPNPYGDNPLGKVLQDMFGGGAPQQPQSRPQSQQTQSPYGDNPLGKIFEEMLRQSGGGGLGMPGGQPAPQPEAPQPQRRQAPQPQANPSGRPRNPFDDIFGKMFQTGAQQRDEYQKGVETIFDQFKRDMDRR
;
A
#
# COMPACT_ATOMS: atom_id res chain seq x y z
N MET A 1 -9.35 -7.18 12.76
CA MET A 1 -7.94 -6.77 12.83
C MET A 1 -7.29 -7.64 13.88
N PRO A 2 -6.22 -8.40 13.57
CA PRO A 2 -5.45 -9.08 14.61
C PRO A 2 -4.96 -8.03 15.61
N THR A 3 -5.04 -8.35 16.90
CA THR A 3 -4.60 -7.43 17.93
C THR A 3 -3.07 -7.31 17.93
N LEU A 4 -2.54 -6.26 18.55
CA LEU A 4 -1.10 -6.12 18.80
C LEU A 4 -0.52 -7.35 19.53
N PHE A 5 -1.33 -7.98 20.37
CA PHE A 5 -1.02 -9.24 21.03
C PHE A 5 -0.92 -10.39 20.05
N ASP A 6 -1.91 -10.56 19.16
CA ASP A 6 -1.89 -11.63 18.15
C ASP A 6 -0.69 -11.49 17.22
N MET A 7 -0.33 -10.26 16.84
CA MET A 7 0.88 -10.02 16.06
C MET A 7 2.13 -10.47 16.78
N LEU A 8 2.29 -10.08 18.05
CA LEU A 8 3.47 -10.45 18.83
C LEU A 8 3.51 -11.96 19.12
N ALA A 9 2.35 -12.58 19.34
CA ALA A 9 2.22 -14.02 19.47
C ALA A 9 2.59 -14.74 18.16
N GLN A 10 2.17 -14.21 17.02
CA GLN A 10 2.51 -14.73 15.68
C GLN A 10 3.93 -14.39 15.22
N ALA A 11 4.63 -13.50 15.92
CA ALA A 11 6.03 -13.18 15.64
C ALA A 11 6.89 -14.45 15.70
N GLN A 12 7.81 -14.58 14.74
CA GLN A 12 8.63 -15.79 14.57
C GLN A 12 7.84 -17.12 14.60
N ASN A 13 6.78 -17.22 13.79
CA ASN A 13 5.97 -18.45 13.67
C ASN A 13 5.34 -18.94 14.99
N GLY A 14 5.02 -18.05 15.93
CA GLY A 14 4.45 -18.43 17.24
C GLY A 14 5.42 -18.28 18.42
N ASN A 15 6.70 -18.00 18.15
CA ASN A 15 7.76 -18.10 19.15
C ASN A 15 8.17 -16.74 19.74
N GLY A 16 7.61 -15.63 19.29
CA GLY A 16 7.99 -14.29 19.76
C GLY A 16 7.87 -14.10 21.28
N MET A 17 6.81 -14.66 21.88
CA MET A 17 6.59 -14.63 23.33
C MET A 17 7.60 -15.48 24.10
N GLN A 18 8.04 -16.59 23.53
CA GLN A 18 9.09 -17.43 24.13
C GLN A 18 10.46 -16.77 24.01
N ALA A 19 10.76 -16.10 22.90
CA ALA A 19 11.98 -15.33 22.73
C ALA A 19 12.06 -14.18 23.76
N LEU A 20 10.95 -13.47 23.98
CA LEU A 20 10.84 -12.46 25.04
C LEU A 20 11.05 -13.05 26.45
N ALA A 21 10.39 -14.18 26.74
CA ALA A 21 10.56 -14.88 28.01
C ALA A 21 12.03 -15.25 28.28
N GLN A 22 12.72 -15.82 27.28
CA GLN A 22 14.12 -16.21 27.39
C GLN A 22 15.07 -15.01 27.51
N GLN A 23 14.87 -13.97 26.71
CA GLN A 23 15.73 -12.77 26.71
C GLN A 23 15.70 -12.03 28.05
N TYR A 24 14.54 -11.94 28.68
CA TYR A 24 14.33 -11.16 29.90
C TYR A 24 14.24 -12.02 31.17
N GLY A 25 14.45 -13.33 31.07
CA GLY A 25 14.39 -14.26 32.20
C GLY A 25 13.01 -14.36 32.85
N LEU A 26 11.94 -14.19 32.05
CA LEU A 26 10.55 -14.22 32.51
C LEU A 26 9.92 -15.59 32.24
N SER A 27 8.95 -15.97 33.06
CA SER A 27 8.07 -17.09 32.72
C SER A 27 7.14 -16.70 31.56
N LEU A 28 6.70 -17.68 30.76
CA LEU A 28 5.76 -17.44 29.66
C LEU A 28 4.46 -16.76 30.15
N GLN A 29 4.03 -17.05 31.37
CA GLN A 29 2.85 -16.43 32.00
C GLN A 29 3.10 -14.96 32.36
N GLN A 30 4.27 -14.64 32.93
CA GLN A 30 4.67 -13.25 33.20
C GLN A 30 4.81 -12.43 31.93
N THR A 31 5.41 -13.00 30.87
CA THR A 31 5.52 -12.33 29.57
C THR A 31 4.15 -12.02 28.98
N GLN A 32 3.21 -12.97 29.03
CA GLN A 32 1.82 -12.76 28.60
C GLN A 32 1.14 -11.65 29.40
N ALA A 33 1.24 -11.68 30.74
CA ALA A 33 0.66 -10.67 31.60
C ALA A 33 1.27 -9.29 31.35
N ALA A 34 2.59 -9.22 31.14
CA ALA A 34 3.31 -8.00 30.83
C ALA A 34 2.85 -7.38 29.50
N VAL A 35 2.82 -8.17 28.43
CA VAL A 35 2.34 -7.69 27.12
C VAL A 35 0.89 -7.25 27.24
N ALA A 36 0.01 -8.06 27.85
CA ALA A 36 -1.39 -7.73 28.05
C ALA A 36 -1.59 -6.42 28.82
N ALA A 37 -0.78 -6.17 29.85
CA ALA A 37 -0.83 -4.94 30.64
C ALA A 37 -0.33 -3.71 29.87
N LEU A 38 0.54 -3.90 28.88
CA LEU A 38 1.04 -2.82 28.00
C LEU A 38 0.07 -2.47 26.86
N LEU A 39 -0.80 -3.41 26.45
CA LEU A 39 -1.71 -3.23 25.31
C LEU A 39 -2.60 -1.98 25.37
N PRO A 40 -3.23 -1.60 26.51
CA PRO A 40 -4.12 -0.45 26.56
C PRO A 40 -3.39 0.84 26.22
N ALA A 41 -2.20 1.01 26.81
CA ALA A 41 -1.36 2.16 26.54
C ALA A 41 -0.91 2.19 25.08
N PHE A 42 -0.39 1.08 24.55
CA PHE A 42 0.05 1.02 23.16
C PHE A 42 -1.07 1.35 22.17
N SER A 43 -2.28 0.83 22.41
CA SER A 43 -3.44 1.10 21.58
C SER A 43 -3.86 2.58 21.62
N GLN A 44 -3.87 3.18 22.81
CA GLN A 44 -4.16 4.61 22.98
C GLN A 44 -3.10 5.49 22.30
N GLY A 45 -1.82 5.14 22.45
CA GLY A 45 -0.72 5.85 21.80
C GLY A 45 -0.79 5.76 20.26
N LEU A 46 -1.12 4.58 19.74
CA LEU A 46 -1.33 4.38 18.30
C LEU A 46 -2.52 5.19 17.79
N GLN A 47 -3.66 5.14 18.50
CA GLN A 47 -4.85 5.93 18.16
C GLN A 47 -4.54 7.44 18.11
N ARG A 48 -3.80 7.96 19.10
CA ARG A 48 -3.36 9.35 19.13
C ARG A 48 -2.44 9.68 17.95
N ASN A 49 -1.48 8.82 17.66
CA ASN A 49 -0.54 9.02 16.56
C ASN A 49 -1.22 8.96 15.18
N THR A 50 -2.22 8.11 15.00
CA THR A 50 -3.00 8.03 13.74
C THR A 50 -4.04 9.13 13.60
N ALA A 51 -4.50 9.72 14.72
CA ALA A 51 -5.40 10.87 14.71
C ALA A 51 -4.65 12.19 14.47
N ASP A 52 -3.33 12.21 14.68
CA ASP A 52 -2.46 13.34 14.41
C ASP A 52 -1.94 13.30 12.95
N PRO A 53 -2.21 14.33 12.12
CA PRO A 53 -1.72 14.37 10.73
C PRO A 53 -0.20 14.25 10.60
N TYR A 54 0.55 14.81 11.56
CA TYR A 54 2.00 14.77 11.56
C TYR A 54 2.53 13.39 11.99
N GLY A 55 1.92 12.81 13.03
CA GLY A 55 2.23 11.47 13.52
C GLY A 55 1.97 10.37 12.48
N LEU A 56 0.86 10.50 11.74
CA LEU A 56 0.53 9.63 10.62
C LEU A 56 1.55 9.74 9.47
N GLY A 57 2.00 10.96 9.15
CA GLY A 57 3.02 11.18 8.11
C GLY A 57 4.36 10.54 8.45
N ALA A 58 4.88 10.79 9.65
CA ALA A 58 6.12 10.17 10.13
C ALA A 58 6.04 8.65 10.15
N PHE A 59 4.88 8.12 10.58
CA PHE A 59 4.60 6.69 10.57
C PHE A 59 4.55 6.10 9.15
N MET A 60 3.94 6.77 8.18
CA MET A 60 3.92 6.35 6.78
C MET A 60 5.32 6.34 6.17
N THR A 61 6.16 7.34 6.46
CA THR A 61 7.56 7.36 6.01
C THR A 61 8.38 6.22 6.64
N ALA A 62 8.19 5.97 7.94
CA ALA A 62 8.83 4.85 8.62
C ALA A 62 8.42 3.51 8.00
N MET A 63 7.12 3.30 7.74
CA MET A 63 6.64 2.10 7.03
C MET A 63 7.20 1.99 5.61
N ALA A 64 7.26 3.09 4.85
CA ALA A 64 7.81 3.09 3.49
C ALA A 64 9.30 2.71 3.46
N SER A 65 10.01 2.94 4.55
CA SER A 65 11.44 2.62 4.66
C SER A 65 11.74 1.12 4.67
N GLY A 66 10.75 0.26 4.96
CA GLY A 66 10.87 -1.20 4.96
C GLY A 66 11.80 -1.82 6.00
N GLN A 67 12.50 -1.00 6.79
CA GLN A 67 13.55 -1.46 7.70
C GLN A 67 13.00 -2.17 8.94
N HIS A 68 11.69 -2.06 9.21
CA HIS A 68 11.07 -2.60 10.41
C HIS A 68 10.80 -4.12 10.33
N ALA A 69 10.65 -4.68 9.13
CA ALA A 69 10.32 -6.10 8.92
C ALA A 69 11.29 -7.05 9.64
N LYS A 70 12.57 -6.69 9.60
CA LYS A 70 13.68 -7.50 10.11
C LYS A 70 13.58 -7.78 11.62
N TYR A 71 12.95 -6.90 12.39
CA TYR A 71 12.78 -7.06 13.84
C TYR A 71 11.66 -8.04 14.20
N PHE A 72 10.69 -8.22 13.30
CA PHE A 72 9.63 -9.20 13.48
C PHE A 72 10.06 -10.60 13.04
N GLU A 73 10.82 -10.68 11.95
CA GLU A 73 11.38 -11.95 11.46
C GLU A 73 12.47 -12.49 12.39
N ASP A 74 13.23 -11.60 13.02
CA ASP A 74 14.30 -11.91 13.94
C ASP A 74 14.21 -11.00 15.17
N ALA A 75 13.55 -11.48 16.25
CA ALA A 75 13.43 -10.68 17.49
C ALA A 75 14.79 -10.48 18.16
N THR A 76 15.80 -11.30 17.85
CA THR A 76 17.17 -11.07 18.34
C THR A 76 17.68 -9.70 17.89
N ARG A 77 17.26 -9.24 16.70
CA ARG A 77 17.56 -7.88 16.23
C ARG A 77 16.79 -6.81 16.98
N ALA A 78 15.56 -7.11 17.42
CA ALA A 78 14.77 -6.18 18.24
C ALA A 78 15.44 -5.92 19.61
N PHE A 79 16.21 -6.89 20.10
CA PHE A 79 16.97 -6.79 21.35
C PHE A 79 18.37 -6.17 21.15
N SER A 80 18.81 -6.00 19.90
CA SER A 80 20.09 -5.34 19.60
C SER A 80 20.04 -3.84 19.95
N PRO A 81 21.18 -3.18 20.17
CA PRO A 81 21.22 -1.74 20.42
C PRO A 81 20.46 -0.94 19.36
N GLN A 82 20.57 -1.33 18.09
CA GLN A 82 19.87 -0.72 16.96
C GLN A 82 18.35 -0.89 17.06
N GLY A 83 17.88 -2.09 17.38
CA GLY A 83 16.44 -2.37 17.55
C GLY A 83 15.84 -1.64 18.76
N VAL A 84 16.61 -1.51 19.84
CA VAL A 84 16.23 -0.74 21.03
C VAL A 84 16.17 0.75 20.73
N ASP A 85 17.16 1.31 20.03
CA ASP A 85 17.17 2.72 19.61
C ASP A 85 15.98 3.04 18.68
N GLU A 86 15.72 2.16 17.72
CA GLU A 86 14.59 2.30 16.82
C GLU A 86 13.25 2.16 17.56
N GLY A 87 13.16 1.20 18.48
CA GLY A 87 12.04 1.04 19.41
C GLY A 87 11.80 2.29 20.24
N ASN A 88 12.85 2.92 20.77
CA ASN A 88 12.75 4.19 21.49
C ASN A 88 12.21 5.31 20.58
N GLY A 89 12.61 5.35 19.32
CA GLY A 89 12.05 6.25 18.31
C GLY A 89 10.54 6.03 18.12
N ILE A 90 10.12 4.79 17.93
CA ILE A 90 8.69 4.42 17.78
C ILE A 90 7.90 4.85 19.02
N LEU A 91 8.42 4.57 20.21
CA LEU A 91 7.80 4.97 21.48
C LEU A 91 7.71 6.47 21.66
N GLY A 92 8.71 7.21 21.17
CA GLY A 92 8.70 8.67 21.13
C GLY A 92 7.52 9.20 20.34
N HIS A 93 7.21 8.61 19.19
CA HIS A 93 6.05 9.00 18.38
C HIS A 93 4.73 8.50 18.98
N LEU A 94 4.71 7.27 19.49
CA LEU A 94 3.52 6.63 20.04
C LEU A 94 3.04 7.29 21.35
N PHE A 95 3.98 7.56 22.26
CA PHE A 95 3.68 8.09 23.58
C PHE A 95 4.00 9.59 23.70
N GLY A 96 4.76 10.16 22.77
CA GLY A 96 5.18 11.57 22.78
C GLY A 96 6.35 11.89 23.72
N SER A 97 6.52 11.11 24.81
CA SER A 97 7.63 11.31 25.75
C SER A 97 8.10 10.01 26.38
N LYS A 98 9.40 9.98 26.71
CA LYS A 98 10.02 8.89 27.45
C LYS A 98 9.48 8.78 28.88
N ASP A 99 9.00 9.87 29.45
CA ASP A 99 8.30 9.89 30.74
C ASP A 99 6.98 9.12 30.67
N LEU A 100 6.19 9.31 29.61
CA LEU A 100 4.98 8.53 29.42
C LEU A 100 5.29 7.06 29.20
N SER A 101 6.32 6.74 28.40
CA SER A 101 6.76 5.34 28.23
C SER A 101 7.15 4.68 29.56
N ARG A 102 7.85 5.42 30.45
CA ARG A 102 8.20 4.95 31.80
C ARG A 102 7.00 4.79 32.73
N ALA A 103 6.04 5.71 32.65
CA ALA A 103 4.79 5.63 33.40
C ALA A 103 3.96 4.40 32.99
N VAL A 104 3.88 4.12 31.69
CA VAL A 104 3.25 2.92 31.14
C VAL A 104 3.94 1.65 31.64
N ALA A 105 5.28 1.60 31.63
CA ALA A 105 6.02 0.49 32.21
C ALA A 105 5.77 0.32 33.73
N SER A 106 5.62 1.43 34.46
CA SER A 106 5.28 1.40 35.90
C SER A 106 3.92 0.76 36.16
N GLN A 107 2.92 1.16 35.37
CA GLN A 107 1.56 0.63 35.50
C GLN A 107 1.50 -0.85 35.10
N ALA A 108 2.18 -1.22 34.02
CA ALA A 108 2.26 -2.61 33.58
C ALA A 108 3.00 -3.50 34.59
N ALA A 109 3.98 -2.96 35.33
CA ALA A 109 4.70 -3.70 36.37
C ALA A 109 3.76 -4.17 37.48
N GLN A 110 2.87 -3.27 37.92
CA GLN A 110 1.90 -3.55 38.98
C GLN A 110 0.88 -4.60 38.56
N ALA A 111 0.45 -4.59 37.29
CA ALA A 111 -0.53 -5.53 36.77
C ALA A 111 0.06 -6.91 36.42
N SER A 112 1.30 -6.95 35.92
CA SER A 112 1.92 -8.18 35.41
C SER A 112 2.78 -8.93 36.44
N GLY A 113 3.12 -8.30 37.56
CA GLY A 113 4.08 -8.84 38.52
C GLY A 113 5.52 -8.90 38.00
N VAL A 114 5.81 -8.23 36.88
CA VAL A 114 7.16 -8.08 36.32
C VAL A 114 7.78 -6.78 36.83
N SER A 115 9.09 -6.77 37.06
CA SER A 115 9.77 -5.57 37.55
C SER A 115 9.67 -4.44 36.53
N GLN A 116 9.52 -3.20 37.03
CA GLN A 116 9.46 -2.01 36.19
C GLN A 116 10.70 -1.88 35.30
N GLN A 117 11.88 -2.23 35.83
CA GLN A 117 13.14 -2.16 35.09
C GLN A 117 13.16 -3.13 33.90
N ILE A 118 12.69 -4.37 34.09
CA ILE A 118 12.58 -5.33 32.98
C ILE A 118 11.58 -4.81 31.94
N LEU A 119 10.43 -4.29 32.36
CA LEU A 119 9.44 -3.74 31.44
C LEU A 119 9.98 -2.54 30.67
N GLN A 120 10.71 -1.63 31.30
CA GLN A 120 11.34 -0.50 30.61
C GLN A 120 12.35 -0.95 29.55
N GLN A 121 13.06 -2.05 29.79
CA GLN A 121 13.99 -2.64 28.80
C GLN A 121 13.28 -3.43 27.70
N MET A 122 12.13 -4.01 28.01
CA MET A 122 11.33 -4.81 27.08
C MET A 122 10.47 -3.94 26.16
N LEU A 123 10.02 -2.79 26.65
CA LEU A 123 9.05 -1.92 25.98
C LEU A 123 9.56 -1.39 24.62
N PRO A 124 10.83 -0.96 24.43
CA PRO A 124 11.40 -0.64 23.12
C PRO A 124 11.48 -1.84 22.18
N ALA A 125 11.91 -3.00 22.68
CA ALA A 125 11.99 -4.21 21.86
C ALA A 125 10.60 -4.64 21.37
N ILE A 126 9.58 -4.61 22.24
CA ILE A 126 8.18 -4.87 21.86
C ILE A 126 7.73 -3.88 20.80
N ALA A 127 8.03 -2.58 20.94
CA ALA A 127 7.64 -1.57 19.96
C ALA A 127 8.22 -1.84 18.57
N SER A 128 9.51 -2.18 18.48
CA SER A 128 10.17 -2.54 17.21
C SER A 128 9.58 -3.82 16.59
N MET A 129 9.30 -4.86 17.40
CA MET A 129 8.67 -6.09 16.94
C MET A 129 7.24 -5.86 16.43
N VAL A 130 6.44 -5.11 17.17
CA VAL A 130 5.08 -4.71 16.78
C VAL A 130 5.11 -3.94 15.46
N MET A 131 6.02 -2.98 15.33
CA MET A 131 6.16 -2.18 14.12
C MET A 131 6.56 -3.04 12.92
N GLY A 132 7.50 -3.97 13.13
CA GLY A 132 7.88 -4.97 12.14
C GLY A 132 6.73 -5.92 11.76
N GLY A 133 5.90 -6.31 12.73
CA GLY A 133 4.74 -7.16 12.51
C GLY A 133 3.66 -6.48 11.70
N LEU A 134 3.39 -5.21 12.00
CA LEU A 134 2.46 -4.38 11.22
C LEU A 134 2.97 -4.16 9.80
N PHE A 135 4.25 -3.85 9.64
CA PHE A 135 4.86 -3.76 8.32
C PHE A 135 4.78 -5.08 7.56
N LYS A 136 5.11 -6.21 8.20
CA LYS A 136 5.05 -7.53 7.58
C LYS A 136 3.62 -7.88 7.19
N GLN A 137 2.63 -7.60 8.01
CA GLN A 137 1.23 -7.88 7.68
C GLN A 137 0.78 -7.04 6.48
N THR A 138 1.10 -5.75 6.46
CA THR A 138 0.78 -4.87 5.33
C THR A 138 1.53 -5.31 4.07
N THR A 139 2.81 -5.67 4.19
CA THR A 139 3.64 -6.15 3.08
C THR A 139 3.16 -7.49 2.57
N ASN A 140 2.88 -8.47 3.44
CA ASN A 140 2.32 -9.76 3.04
C ASN A 140 0.95 -9.59 2.37
N GLN A 141 0.11 -8.67 2.83
CA GLN A 141 -1.16 -8.36 2.17
C GLN A 141 -0.92 -7.70 0.80
N MET A 142 0.00 -6.74 0.71
CA MET A 142 0.37 -6.08 -0.54
C MET A 142 1.05 -7.03 -1.53
N GLN A 143 1.83 -7.99 -1.05
CA GLN A 143 2.59 -8.95 -1.84
C GLN A 143 1.72 -10.16 -2.23
N ALA A 144 0.74 -10.54 -1.41
CA ALA A 144 -0.36 -11.41 -1.84
C ALA A 144 -1.24 -10.73 -2.90
N ALA A 145 -1.42 -9.41 -2.81
CA ALA A 145 -2.11 -8.62 -3.83
C ALA A 145 -1.26 -8.33 -5.08
N ALA A 146 0.08 -8.31 -4.97
CA ALA A 146 1.00 -8.06 -6.09
C ALA A 146 1.50 -9.36 -6.77
N GLY A 147 1.51 -10.48 -6.05
CA GLY A 147 1.90 -11.80 -6.55
C GLY A 147 0.82 -12.49 -7.38
N LEU A 148 -0.43 -12.01 -7.30
CA LEU A 148 -1.48 -12.27 -8.28
C LEU A 148 -1.32 -11.24 -9.42
N GLY A 149 -0.23 -11.39 -10.19
CA GLY A 149 0.37 -10.35 -11.02
C GLY A 149 -0.58 -9.46 -11.82
N GLY A 150 -0.23 -8.17 -11.90
CA GLY A 150 -0.63 -7.26 -12.98
C GLY A 150 -2.04 -7.48 -13.54
N GLY A 151 -3.07 -7.33 -12.71
CA GLY A 151 -4.45 -7.42 -13.17
C GLY A 151 -5.41 -7.94 -12.11
N GLY A 152 -6.18 -7.04 -11.51
CA GLY A 152 -7.40 -7.38 -10.79
C GLY A 152 -7.27 -7.51 -9.28
N ASN A 153 -8.03 -6.65 -8.58
CA ASN A 153 -8.44 -6.75 -7.17
C ASN A 153 -7.60 -6.03 -6.11
N ASN A 154 -6.80 -5.03 -6.47
CA ASN A 154 -6.44 -3.99 -5.51
C ASN A 154 -7.49 -2.87 -5.58
N PRO A 155 -8.24 -2.53 -4.51
CA PRO A 155 -9.23 -1.45 -4.55
C PRO A 155 -8.59 -0.09 -4.85
N LEU A 156 -7.34 0.13 -4.44
CA LEU A 156 -6.55 1.30 -4.83
C LEU A 156 -6.07 1.23 -6.29
N GLY A 157 -5.82 0.01 -6.78
CA GLY A 157 -5.51 -0.27 -8.18
C GLY A 157 -6.72 -0.03 -9.08
N GLU A 158 -7.93 -0.39 -8.67
CA GLU A 158 -9.17 -0.09 -9.39
C GLU A 158 -9.45 1.41 -9.46
N ILE A 159 -9.13 2.18 -8.41
CA ILE A 159 -9.27 3.64 -8.41
C ILE A 159 -8.24 4.29 -9.33
N ILE A 160 -6.98 3.85 -9.29
CA ILE A 160 -5.91 4.34 -10.17
C ILE A 160 -6.17 3.92 -11.63
N GLU A 161 -6.66 2.70 -11.86
CA GLU A 161 -7.02 2.19 -13.18
C GLU A 161 -8.31 2.83 -13.71
N GLN A 162 -9.27 3.21 -12.86
CA GLN A 162 -10.40 4.06 -13.25
C GLN A 162 -9.93 5.48 -13.61
N MET A 163 -9.04 6.07 -12.82
CA MET A 163 -8.50 7.40 -13.10
C MET A 163 -7.62 7.39 -14.36
N MET A 164 -6.90 6.30 -14.63
CA MET A 164 -6.09 6.12 -15.84
C MET A 164 -6.92 5.65 -17.04
N ARG A 165 -8.06 4.97 -16.87
CA ARG A 165 -9.05 4.75 -17.96
C ARG A 165 -9.83 6.02 -18.29
N GLN A 166 -10.01 6.90 -17.32
CA GLN A 166 -10.70 8.19 -17.51
C GLN A 166 -9.73 9.29 -17.96
N GLY A 167 -8.43 9.17 -17.68
CA GLY A 167 -7.37 10.10 -18.08
C GLY A 167 -6.37 9.57 -19.12
N GLY A 168 -6.50 8.32 -19.55
CA GLY A 168 -5.63 7.65 -20.50
C GLY A 168 -6.28 7.49 -21.86
N THR A 169 -5.64 8.08 -22.86
CA THR A 169 -5.95 7.98 -24.28
C THR A 169 -6.15 6.53 -24.74
N PRO A 170 -7.18 6.22 -25.55
CA PRO A 170 -7.33 4.89 -26.14
C PRO A 170 -6.16 4.57 -27.08
N ALA A 171 -5.65 3.35 -27.01
CA ALA A 171 -4.70 2.83 -27.99
C ALA A 171 -5.28 2.85 -29.41
N PRO A 172 -4.47 3.12 -30.46
CA PRO A 172 -4.98 3.37 -31.79
C PRO A 172 -5.39 2.06 -32.48
N GLN A 173 -6.68 1.91 -32.74
CA GLN A 173 -7.20 0.96 -33.71
C GLN A 173 -7.18 1.64 -35.09
N GLN A 174 -6.42 1.09 -36.02
CA GLN A 174 -6.28 1.60 -37.39
C GLN A 174 -7.66 1.66 -38.08
N ARG A 175 -8.17 2.85 -38.38
CA ARG A 175 -9.13 3.13 -39.47
C ARG A 175 -9.21 4.63 -39.78
N GLN A 176 -8.71 4.95 -40.98
CA GLN A 176 -9.06 6.01 -41.94
C GLN A 176 -9.66 7.35 -41.43
N ALA A 177 -8.98 8.46 -41.79
CA ALA A 177 -9.31 9.87 -41.50
C ALA A 177 -10.62 10.37 -42.17
N PRO A 178 -11.36 11.34 -41.57
CA PRO A 178 -11.18 12.79 -41.85
C PRO A 178 -11.55 13.74 -40.66
N PRO A 179 -11.75 15.08 -40.86
CA PRO A 179 -10.83 16.24 -40.83
C PRO A 179 -10.61 16.87 -39.41
N PRO A 180 -9.72 17.88 -39.22
CA PRO A 180 -9.27 18.31 -37.89
C PRO A 180 -10.25 19.27 -37.19
N GLN A 181 -10.52 19.03 -35.91
CA GLN A 181 -11.19 19.98 -35.00
C GLN A 181 -10.23 20.41 -33.89
N ASN A 182 -10.31 21.70 -33.56
CA ASN A 182 -9.34 22.47 -32.79
C ASN A 182 -9.19 22.02 -31.33
N PRO A 183 -7.96 21.83 -30.82
CA PRO A 183 -7.69 21.38 -29.45
C PRO A 183 -7.73 22.50 -28.38
N MET A 184 -8.54 23.55 -28.56
CA MET A 184 -8.53 24.75 -27.70
C MET A 184 -9.75 24.93 -26.77
N ASP A 185 -10.61 23.93 -26.62
CA ASP A 185 -11.79 24.02 -25.74
C ASP A 185 -11.65 23.17 -24.46
N ASN A 186 -10.51 23.27 -23.78
CA ASN A 186 -10.38 22.76 -22.41
C ASN A 186 -10.85 23.83 -21.40
N PRO A 187 -11.95 23.63 -20.65
CA PRO A 187 -12.49 24.62 -19.71
C PRO A 187 -11.52 24.93 -18.56
N LEU A 188 -10.62 24.00 -18.25
CA LEU A 188 -9.52 24.17 -17.28
C LEU A 188 -8.48 25.20 -17.75
N GLY A 189 -8.26 25.32 -19.06
CA GLY A 189 -7.33 26.30 -19.63
C GLY A 189 -7.86 27.74 -19.53
N LYS A 190 -9.18 27.92 -19.67
CA LYS A 190 -9.84 29.23 -19.51
C LYS A 190 -9.72 29.78 -18.08
N VAL A 191 -9.91 28.92 -17.08
CA VAL A 191 -9.80 29.32 -15.66
C VAL A 191 -8.35 29.66 -15.27
N LEU A 192 -7.37 28.91 -15.80
CA LEU A 192 -5.95 29.20 -15.57
C LEU A 192 -5.53 30.52 -16.25
N GLN A 193 -6.11 30.83 -17.41
CA GLN A 193 -5.85 32.05 -18.15
C GLN A 193 -6.50 33.28 -17.50
N ASP A 194 -7.69 33.16 -16.91
CA ASP A 194 -8.33 34.25 -16.15
C ASP A 194 -7.62 34.51 -14.80
N MET A 195 -7.07 33.48 -14.15
CA MET A 195 -6.35 33.66 -12.89
C MET A 195 -4.92 34.18 -13.09
N PHE A 196 -4.33 33.96 -14.25
CA PHE A 196 -2.93 34.31 -14.55
C PHE A 196 -2.76 35.43 -15.58
N GLY A 197 -3.84 35.92 -16.19
CA GLY A 197 -3.79 36.75 -17.40
C GLY A 197 -4.72 37.96 -17.40
N GLY A 198 -4.71 38.77 -16.33
CA GLY A 198 -5.41 40.06 -16.30
C GLY A 198 -4.45 41.25 -16.24
N GLY A 199 -4.20 41.92 -17.37
CA GLY A 199 -3.58 43.25 -17.41
C GLY A 199 -2.76 43.58 -18.68
N SER A 200 -3.30 44.46 -19.53
CA SER A 200 -2.87 44.87 -20.89
C SER A 200 -1.67 45.88 -20.94
N PRO A 201 -1.28 46.53 -22.08
CA PRO A 201 0.02 46.34 -22.74
C PRO A 201 0.97 47.57 -22.87
N GLN A 202 2.29 47.31 -23.06
CA GLN A 202 3.41 48.05 -23.75
C GLN A 202 3.68 49.57 -23.50
N PRO A 203 4.87 50.17 -23.84
CA PRO A 203 6.21 49.65 -24.24
C PRO A 203 7.45 50.33 -23.57
N GLN A 204 8.63 49.71 -23.77
CA GLN A 204 10.01 50.26 -23.89
C GLN A 204 10.76 50.98 -22.71
N SER A 205 12.07 50.67 -22.66
CA SER A 205 13.24 51.38 -22.07
C SER A 205 13.88 50.76 -20.80
N GLN A 206 15.13 50.29 -20.96
CA GLN A 206 16.16 50.20 -19.90
C GLN A 206 16.95 51.54 -19.86
N PRO A 207 17.81 51.88 -18.85
CA PRO A 207 18.46 51.01 -17.85
C PRO A 207 18.57 51.58 -16.40
N GLN A 208 19.18 50.75 -15.53
CA GLN A 208 19.92 51.02 -14.28
C GLN A 208 19.29 50.66 -12.91
N PRO A 209 20.14 50.20 -11.95
CA PRO A 209 19.73 49.31 -10.88
C PRO A 209 19.62 50.02 -9.52
N ALA A 210 18.61 49.65 -8.74
CA ALA A 210 18.51 49.95 -7.32
C ALA A 210 17.99 48.72 -6.56
N PRO A 211 18.42 48.52 -5.30
CA PRO A 211 18.51 47.21 -4.66
C PRO A 211 17.17 46.78 -4.07
N ASN A 212 16.76 45.53 -4.31
CA ASN A 212 15.56 44.96 -3.70
C ASN A 212 15.86 43.87 -2.67
N PRO A 213 15.09 43.82 -1.56
CA PRO A 213 15.54 43.37 -0.24
C PRO A 213 15.25 41.89 0.03
N TYR A 214 15.24 41.07 -1.03
CA TYR A 214 14.84 39.66 -0.99
C TYR A 214 15.94 38.69 -1.47
N GLY A 215 17.18 39.15 -1.52
CA GLY A 215 18.31 38.31 -1.91
C GLY A 215 18.87 37.56 -0.72
N ASP A 216 18.26 36.44 -0.33
CA ASP A 216 18.94 35.31 0.33
C ASP A 216 17.98 34.14 0.64
N ASN A 217 17.30 33.59 -0.38
CA ASN A 217 16.64 32.29 -0.22
C ASN A 217 17.54 31.17 -0.77
N PRO A 218 18.05 30.26 0.08
CA PRO A 218 18.97 29.18 -0.32
C PRO A 218 18.31 28.19 -1.31
N LEU A 219 16.97 28.11 -1.30
CA LEU A 219 16.19 27.30 -2.23
C LEU A 219 16.30 27.78 -3.69
N GLY A 220 16.45 29.09 -3.90
CA GLY A 220 16.63 29.66 -5.25
C GLY A 220 17.99 29.34 -5.86
N LYS A 221 19.04 29.26 -5.04
CA LYS A 221 20.40 28.89 -5.47
C LYS A 221 20.47 27.44 -5.95
N VAL A 222 19.83 26.53 -5.22
CA VAL A 222 19.79 25.09 -5.59
C VAL A 222 19.00 24.86 -6.87
N LEU A 223 17.90 25.59 -7.07
CA LEU A 223 17.11 25.49 -8.31
C LEU A 223 17.87 26.07 -9.52
N GLN A 224 18.65 27.13 -9.32
CA GLN A 224 19.51 27.72 -10.35
C GLN A 224 20.68 26.78 -10.73
N ASP A 225 21.29 26.09 -9.77
CA ASP A 225 22.35 25.09 -10.04
C ASP A 225 21.79 23.85 -10.74
N MET A 226 20.57 23.42 -10.41
CA MET A 226 19.95 22.24 -11.02
C MET A 226 19.38 22.54 -12.42
N PHE A 227 18.94 23.77 -12.68
CA PHE A 227 18.32 24.18 -13.94
C PHE A 227 19.26 24.95 -14.88
N GLY A 228 20.39 25.45 -14.37
CA GLY A 228 21.37 26.28 -15.08
C GLY A 228 22.73 25.63 -15.31
N GLY A 229 22.80 24.29 -15.21
CA GLY A 229 24.02 23.51 -15.43
C GLY A 229 24.67 23.82 -16.78
N GLY A 230 25.80 24.52 -16.71
CA GLY A 230 26.57 25.02 -17.84
C GLY A 230 27.16 23.94 -18.73
N ALA A 231 27.21 24.27 -20.02
CA ALA A 231 27.98 23.57 -21.02
C ALA A 231 29.49 23.65 -20.74
N PRO A 232 30.25 22.57 -20.99
CA PRO A 232 31.65 22.69 -21.34
C PRO A 232 31.85 22.63 -22.85
N GLN A 233 32.65 23.58 -23.34
CA GLN A 233 33.19 23.68 -24.68
C GLN A 233 34.03 22.46 -25.08
N GLN A 234 33.96 22.10 -26.36
CA GLN A 234 34.90 21.22 -27.07
C GLN A 234 36.29 21.86 -27.21
N PRO A 235 37.34 21.02 -27.34
CA PRO A 235 38.20 21.15 -28.52
C PRO A 235 38.28 19.87 -29.37
N GLN A 236 38.45 20.08 -30.68
CA GLN A 236 38.56 19.08 -31.74
C GLN A 236 39.86 18.24 -31.69
N SER A 237 39.77 16.97 -32.08
CA SER A 237 40.80 16.26 -32.87
C SER A 237 40.20 15.06 -33.64
N ARG A 238 40.76 14.79 -34.82
CA ARG A 238 40.28 13.95 -35.93
C ARG A 238 40.51 12.42 -35.73
N PRO A 239 39.98 11.55 -36.61
CA PRO A 239 39.49 10.22 -36.26
C PRO A 239 40.53 9.10 -36.39
N GLN A 240 40.38 8.07 -35.56
CA GLN A 240 41.01 6.77 -35.78
C GLN A 240 40.06 5.64 -35.38
N SER A 241 39.80 4.78 -36.35
CA SER A 241 39.08 3.52 -36.23
C SER A 241 39.84 2.56 -35.31
N GLN A 242 39.19 2.09 -34.24
CA GLN A 242 39.45 0.77 -33.67
C GLN A 242 38.28 0.31 -32.81
N GLN A 243 37.88 -0.94 -33.10
CA GLN A 243 36.85 -1.71 -32.43
C GLN A 243 37.03 -1.70 -30.92
N THR A 244 35.95 -1.49 -30.18
CA THR A 244 35.93 -1.82 -28.74
C THR A 244 34.54 -2.33 -28.36
N GLN A 245 34.59 -3.44 -27.63
CA GLN A 245 33.51 -4.32 -27.21
C GLN A 245 32.50 -3.58 -26.32
N SER A 246 31.20 -3.83 -26.58
CA SER A 246 30.11 -3.48 -25.68
C SER A 246 30.15 -4.37 -24.44
N PRO A 247 30.22 -3.83 -23.20
CA PRO A 247 30.17 -4.62 -21.97
C PRO A 247 28.74 -4.99 -21.52
N TYR A 248 27.80 -5.09 -22.47
CA TYR A 248 26.40 -5.49 -22.22
C TYR A 248 25.88 -6.47 -23.28
N GLY A 249 26.74 -7.40 -23.71
CA GLY A 249 26.43 -8.33 -24.77
C GLY A 249 26.77 -9.77 -24.42
N ASP A 250 26.09 -10.37 -23.42
CA ASP A 250 25.74 -11.80 -23.45
C ASP A 250 24.78 -12.13 -22.29
N ASN A 251 23.48 -11.84 -22.46
CA ASN A 251 22.46 -12.41 -21.59
C ASN A 251 21.81 -13.61 -22.30
N PRO A 252 21.93 -14.84 -21.78
CA PRO A 252 21.38 -16.05 -22.41
C PRO A 252 19.85 -16.01 -22.51
N LEU A 253 19.19 -15.23 -21.65
CA LEU A 253 17.75 -14.99 -21.67
C LEU A 253 17.27 -14.24 -22.92
N GLY A 254 18.10 -13.33 -23.47
CA GLY A 254 17.75 -12.56 -24.66
C GLY A 254 17.69 -13.43 -25.91
N LYS A 255 18.62 -14.37 -26.04
CA LYS A 255 18.68 -15.34 -27.14
C LYS A 255 17.45 -16.25 -27.17
N ILE A 256 16.97 -16.69 -26.00
CA ILE A 256 15.77 -17.54 -25.87
C ILE A 256 14.49 -16.77 -26.25
N PHE A 257 14.39 -15.51 -25.84
CA PHE A 257 13.23 -14.67 -26.15
C PHE A 257 13.14 -14.33 -27.64
N GLU A 258 14.29 -14.05 -28.27
CA GLU A 258 14.39 -13.77 -29.71
C GLU A 258 14.09 -15.02 -30.56
N GLU A 259 14.51 -16.21 -30.12
CA GLU A 259 14.19 -17.49 -30.77
C GLU A 259 12.68 -17.81 -30.67
N MET A 260 12.06 -17.57 -29.51
CA MET A 260 10.62 -17.79 -29.32
C MET A 260 9.78 -16.86 -30.19
N LEU A 261 10.18 -15.59 -30.32
CA LEU A 261 9.48 -14.61 -31.15
C LEU A 261 9.62 -14.92 -32.64
N ARG A 262 10.77 -15.47 -33.05
CA ARG A 262 11.02 -15.91 -34.42
C ARG A 262 10.27 -17.20 -34.76
N GLN A 263 10.11 -18.11 -33.78
CA GLN A 263 9.36 -19.35 -33.94
C GLN A 263 7.84 -19.13 -33.91
N SER A 264 7.35 -18.11 -33.19
CA SER A 264 5.91 -17.78 -33.18
C SER A 264 5.48 -16.82 -34.29
N GLY A 265 6.43 -16.26 -35.05
CA GLY A 265 6.22 -15.12 -35.93
C GLY A 265 6.24 -15.38 -37.44
N GLY A 266 6.31 -16.63 -37.91
CA GLY A 266 6.44 -16.87 -39.35
C GLY A 266 6.05 -18.27 -39.81
N GLY A 267 4.91 -18.38 -40.46
CA GLY A 267 4.48 -19.61 -41.15
C GLY A 267 3.10 -19.46 -41.78
N GLY A 268 3.05 -18.85 -42.97
CA GLY A 268 1.83 -18.75 -43.77
C GLY A 268 1.46 -20.08 -44.44
N LEU A 269 0.21 -20.18 -44.89
CA LEU A 269 -0.23 -21.06 -45.98
C LEU A 269 -1.54 -20.49 -46.53
N GLY A 270 -1.53 -20.20 -47.83
CA GLY A 270 -2.68 -19.68 -48.57
C GLY A 270 -3.52 -20.76 -49.25
N MET A 271 -4.47 -20.26 -50.07
CA MET A 271 -5.38 -20.92 -51.03
C MET A 271 -6.69 -21.50 -50.46
N PRO A 272 -7.74 -21.71 -51.29
CA PRO A 272 -8.50 -20.70 -52.05
C PRO A 272 -10.04 -20.90 -51.84
N GLY A 273 -10.85 -20.13 -52.57
CA GLY A 273 -12.30 -20.06 -52.42
C GLY A 273 -13.10 -21.34 -52.62
N GLY A 274 -14.31 -21.31 -52.07
CA GLY A 274 -15.39 -22.27 -52.32
C GLY A 274 -16.64 -21.88 -51.54
N GLN A 275 -17.68 -21.44 -52.24
CA GLN A 275 -19.05 -21.43 -51.71
C GLN A 275 -19.52 -22.88 -51.57
N PRO A 276 -20.29 -23.19 -50.51
CA PRO A 276 -21.37 -24.16 -50.65
C PRO A 276 -22.74 -23.55 -50.37
N ALA A 277 -23.71 -24.03 -51.15
CA ALA A 277 -25.15 -23.77 -51.14
C ALA A 277 -25.84 -24.04 -49.78
N PRO A 278 -27.08 -23.55 -49.58
CA PRO A 278 -27.83 -23.74 -48.34
C PRO A 278 -28.34 -25.19 -48.23
N GLN A 279 -28.29 -25.75 -47.02
CA GLN A 279 -28.96 -27.01 -46.67
C GLN A 279 -29.91 -26.81 -45.48
N PRO A 280 -30.99 -27.62 -45.41
CA PRO A 280 -32.20 -27.31 -44.64
C PRO A 280 -32.06 -27.58 -43.13
N GLU A 281 -32.82 -26.81 -42.36
CA GLU A 281 -33.01 -26.96 -40.93
C GLU A 281 -33.39 -28.40 -40.53
N ALA A 282 -32.61 -28.96 -39.59
CA ALA A 282 -33.02 -30.06 -38.74
C ALA A 282 -33.11 -29.57 -37.28
N PRO A 283 -34.02 -30.12 -36.46
CA PRO A 283 -34.43 -29.52 -35.20
C PRO A 283 -33.32 -29.55 -34.13
N GLN A 284 -33.05 -28.40 -33.52
CA GLN A 284 -32.18 -28.31 -32.34
C GLN A 284 -32.84 -28.99 -31.13
N PRO A 285 -32.14 -29.86 -30.38
CA PRO A 285 -32.55 -30.20 -29.03
C PRO A 285 -32.38 -28.96 -28.13
N GLN A 286 -33.45 -28.66 -27.39
CA GLN A 286 -33.62 -27.50 -26.52
C GLN A 286 -32.35 -27.17 -25.72
N ARG A 287 -31.76 -26.00 -26.00
CA ARG A 287 -30.85 -25.36 -25.06
C ARG A 287 -31.60 -25.14 -23.75
N ARG A 288 -31.09 -25.74 -22.67
CA ARG A 288 -31.44 -25.34 -21.31
C ARG A 288 -31.27 -23.82 -21.22
N GLN A 289 -32.36 -23.15 -20.90
CA GLN A 289 -32.38 -21.70 -20.67
C GLN A 289 -31.38 -21.39 -19.55
N ALA A 290 -30.43 -20.50 -19.85
CA ALA A 290 -29.63 -19.89 -18.79
C ALA A 290 -30.58 -19.08 -17.90
N PRO A 291 -30.42 -19.13 -16.56
CA PRO A 291 -31.25 -18.35 -15.65
C PRO A 291 -31.09 -16.85 -15.96
N GLN A 292 -32.21 -16.17 -16.19
CA GLN A 292 -32.24 -14.71 -16.39
C GLN A 292 -31.73 -14.00 -15.13
N PRO A 293 -30.90 -12.95 -15.24
CA PRO A 293 -30.57 -12.10 -14.12
C PRO A 293 -31.84 -11.42 -13.62
N GLN A 294 -32.22 -11.69 -12.36
CA GLN A 294 -33.31 -10.98 -11.70
C GLN A 294 -32.97 -9.48 -11.63
N ALA A 295 -33.81 -8.65 -12.26
CA ALA A 295 -33.76 -7.21 -12.12
C ALA A 295 -34.23 -6.82 -10.70
N ASN A 296 -33.54 -5.87 -10.08
CA ASN A 296 -33.96 -5.29 -8.80
C ASN A 296 -35.34 -4.60 -8.97
N PRO A 297 -36.20 -4.61 -7.94
CA PRO A 297 -37.57 -4.07 -7.99
C PRO A 297 -37.67 -2.57 -8.28
N SER A 298 -36.54 -1.85 -8.34
CA SER A 298 -36.47 -0.41 -8.59
C SER A 298 -36.12 -0.03 -10.05
N GLY A 299 -35.98 -0.99 -10.97
CA GLY A 299 -35.77 -0.72 -12.40
C GLY A 299 -34.48 0.02 -12.78
N ARG A 300 -33.53 0.15 -11.85
CA ARG A 300 -32.22 0.79 -12.07
C ARG A 300 -31.15 -0.27 -12.40
N PRO A 301 -30.18 0.05 -13.28
CA PRO A 301 -29.04 -0.83 -13.53
C PRO A 301 -28.25 -1.07 -12.23
N ARG A 302 -27.81 -2.30 -12.03
CA ARG A 302 -27.15 -2.76 -10.80
C ARG A 302 -25.79 -2.06 -10.65
N ASN A 303 -25.64 -1.29 -9.59
CA ASN A 303 -24.37 -0.60 -9.27
C ASN A 303 -23.55 -1.45 -8.29
N PRO A 304 -22.21 -1.40 -8.35
CA PRO A 304 -21.34 -2.11 -7.39
C PRO A 304 -21.59 -1.69 -5.93
N PHE A 305 -22.09 -0.47 -5.72
CA PHE A 305 -22.54 0.02 -4.41
C PHE A 305 -23.77 -0.73 -3.88
N ASP A 306 -24.69 -1.19 -4.73
CA ASP A 306 -25.85 -2.01 -4.31
C ASP A 306 -25.42 -3.40 -3.85
N ASP A 307 -24.42 -4.00 -4.51
CA ASP A 307 -23.90 -5.32 -4.10
C ASP A 307 -23.12 -5.24 -2.79
N ILE A 308 -22.40 -4.14 -2.55
CA ILE A 308 -21.69 -3.89 -1.30
C ILE A 308 -22.69 -3.60 -0.16
N PHE A 309 -23.71 -2.77 -0.41
CA PHE A 309 -24.73 -2.46 0.59
C PHE A 309 -25.59 -3.70 0.91
N GLY A 310 -25.95 -4.48 -0.11
CA GLY A 310 -26.64 -5.76 0.06
C GLY A 310 -25.82 -6.75 0.88
N LYS A 311 -24.52 -6.87 0.60
CA LYS A 311 -23.60 -7.71 1.40
C LYS A 311 -23.47 -7.22 2.84
N MET A 312 -23.32 -5.92 3.07
CA MET A 312 -23.24 -5.37 4.44
C MET A 312 -24.54 -5.58 5.23
N PHE A 313 -25.70 -5.38 4.61
CA PHE A 313 -26.99 -5.60 5.25
C PHE A 313 -27.19 -7.09 5.61
N GLN A 314 -26.80 -7.98 4.70
CA GLN A 314 -26.88 -9.43 4.93
C GLN A 314 -25.90 -9.89 6.03
N THR A 315 -24.68 -9.36 6.05
CA THR A 315 -23.70 -9.64 7.12
C THR A 315 -24.19 -9.11 8.48
N GLY A 316 -24.81 -7.92 8.53
CA GLY A 316 -25.38 -7.38 9.77
C GLY A 316 -26.54 -8.22 10.33
N ALA A 317 -27.38 -8.77 9.45
CA ALA A 317 -28.45 -9.70 9.85
C ALA A 317 -27.87 -11.03 10.38
N GLN A 318 -26.91 -11.62 9.68
CA GLN A 318 -26.25 -12.86 10.10
C GLN A 318 -25.51 -12.71 11.45
N GLN A 319 -24.83 -11.58 11.65
CA GLN A 319 -24.10 -11.30 12.87
C GLN A 319 -25.05 -11.14 14.08
N ARG A 320 -26.26 -10.61 13.85
CA ARG A 320 -27.30 -10.54 14.90
C ARG A 320 -27.83 -11.93 15.26
N ASP A 321 -28.04 -12.81 14.28
CA ASP A 321 -28.50 -14.18 14.52
C ASP A 321 -27.44 -15.03 15.27
N GLU A 322 -26.16 -14.87 14.92
CA GLU A 322 -25.06 -15.51 15.64
C GLU A 322 -24.90 -14.97 17.07
N TYR A 323 -25.11 -13.67 17.27
CA TYR A 323 -25.11 -13.08 18.62
C TYR A 323 -26.26 -13.66 19.47
N GLN A 324 -27.47 -13.73 18.92
CA GLN A 324 -28.63 -14.28 19.62
C GLN A 324 -28.40 -15.75 20.02
N LYS A 325 -27.89 -16.58 19.10
CA LYS A 325 -27.56 -17.98 19.39
C LYS A 325 -26.44 -18.13 20.42
N GLY A 326 -25.43 -17.25 20.37
CA GLY A 326 -24.35 -17.21 21.35
C GLY A 326 -24.85 -16.90 22.75
N VAL A 327 -25.76 -15.93 22.88
CA VAL A 327 -26.34 -15.56 24.18
C VAL A 327 -27.24 -16.67 24.73
N GLU A 328 -28.05 -17.32 23.88
CA GLU A 328 -28.87 -18.49 24.29
C GLU A 328 -28.00 -19.66 24.77
N THR A 329 -26.90 -19.94 24.09
CA THR A 329 -25.98 -21.02 24.45
C THR A 329 -25.32 -20.79 25.81
N ILE A 330 -24.90 -19.54 26.07
CA ILE A 330 -24.32 -19.15 27.37
C ILE A 330 -25.38 -19.27 28.48
N PHE A 331 -26.63 -18.90 28.18
CA PHE A 331 -27.73 -18.97 29.15
C PHE A 331 -28.11 -20.41 29.50
N ASP A 332 -28.16 -21.29 28.49
CA ASP A 332 -28.43 -22.72 28.69
C ASP A 332 -27.29 -23.42 29.43
N GLN A 333 -26.04 -23.06 29.14
CA GLN A 333 -24.88 -23.58 29.84
C GLN A 333 -24.88 -23.15 31.31
N PHE A 334 -25.17 -21.87 31.59
CA PHE A 334 -25.29 -21.34 32.94
C PHE A 334 -26.43 -21.97 33.74
N LYS A 335 -27.60 -22.16 33.13
CA LYS A 335 -28.74 -22.82 33.77
C LYS A 335 -28.45 -24.29 34.09
N ARG A 336 -27.77 -25.00 33.18
CA ARG A 336 -27.39 -26.40 33.36
C ARG A 336 -26.34 -26.61 34.47
N ASP A 337 -25.42 -25.66 34.64
CA ASP A 337 -24.44 -25.70 35.73
C ASP A 337 -25.07 -25.38 37.10
N MET A 338 -26.14 -24.59 37.13
CA MET A 338 -26.88 -24.28 38.36
C MET A 338 -27.76 -25.44 38.85
N ASP A 339 -28.37 -26.21 37.94
CA ASP A 339 -29.19 -27.38 38.26
C ASP A 339 -28.37 -28.58 38.78
N ARG A 340 -27.04 -28.54 38.59
CA ARG A 340 -26.09 -29.58 39.01
C ARG A 340 -25.52 -29.40 40.42
N ARG A 341 -25.91 -28.36 41.15
CA ARG A 341 -25.50 -28.06 42.52
C ARG A 341 -26.69 -28.17 43.46
#